data_AF-A0A957F438-F1
#
_entry.id   AF-A0A957F438-F1
#
_cell.length_a   1.000
_cell.length_b   1.000
_cell.length_c   1.000
_cell.angle_alpha   90.00
_cell.angle_beta   90.00
_cell.angle_gamma   90.00
#
_symmetry.space_group_name_H-M   'P 1'
#
loop_
_entity.id
_entity.type
_entity.pdbx_description
1 polymer ?
#
loop_
_entity_poly.entity_id
_entity_poly.type
_entity_poly.pdbx_seq_one_letter_code
_entity_poly.pdbx_strand_id
1 'polypeptide(L)' 'MSFFTAWIVAFLWILTVVTAVWLLSIPLKNVSIVDICWGLLFVLAAWVYYSHSEGLASRRLLVTVLTTLWGVRLSLYLL' A
#
# COMPACT_ATOMS: atom_id res chain seq x y z
N MET A 1 -15.36 13.05 -0.78
CA MET A 1 -16.04 11.72 -0.89
C MET A 1 -16.32 11.18 0.51
N SER A 2 -17.26 10.25 0.68
CA SER A 2 -17.51 9.62 2.00
C SER A 2 -16.27 8.87 2.49
N PHE A 3 -15.97 8.98 3.79
CA PHE A 3 -14.88 8.26 4.47
C PHE A 3 -14.90 6.76 4.16
N PHE A 4 -16.09 6.15 4.15
CA PHE A 4 -16.27 4.73 3.86
C PHE A 4 -15.89 4.36 2.43
N THR A 5 -16.13 5.25 1.46
CA THR A 5 -15.76 5.00 0.07
C THR A 5 -14.25 4.91 -0.10
N ALA A 6 -13.49 5.81 0.53
CA ALA A 6 -12.03 5.78 0.47
C ALA A 6 -11.46 4.47 1.07
N TRP A 7 -12.03 4.01 2.18
CA TRP A 7 -11.63 2.76 2.84
C TRP A 7 -11.93 1.53 1.99
N ILE A 8 -13.12 1.47 1.38
CA ILE A 8 -13.49 0.37 0.49
C ILE A 8 -12.57 0.33 -0.74
N VAL A 9 -12.30 1.48 -1.36
CA VAL A 9 -11.41 1.56 -2.52
C VAL A 9 -10.00 1.08 -2.15
N ALA A 10 -9.44 1.54 -1.02
CA ALA A 10 -8.13 1.09 -0.55
C ALA A 10 -8.12 -0.42 -0.25
N PHE A 11 -9.16 -0.93 0.42
CA PHE A 11 -9.29 -2.35 0.72
C PHE A 11 -9.32 -3.20 -0.55
N LEU A 12 -10.09 -2.83 -1.58
CA LEU A 12 -10.17 -3.57 -2.83
C LEU A 12 -8.83 -3.58 -3.59
N TRP A 13 -8.12 -2.46 -3.61
CA TRP A 13 -6.78 -2.38 -4.19
C TRP A 13 -5.79 -3.29 -3.45
N ILE A 14 -5.75 -3.21 -2.12
CA ILE A 14 -4.87 -4.04 -1.29
C ILE A 14 -5.20 -5.52 -1.47
N LEU A 15 -6.47 -5.90 -1.40
CA LEU A 15 -6.92 -7.28 -1.54
C LEU A 15 -6.48 -7.85 -2.90
N THR A 16 -6.67 -7.08 -3.97
CA THR A 16 -6.27 -7.49 -5.31
C THR A 16 -4.76 -7.75 -5.40
N VAL A 17 -3.94 -6.83 -4.88
CA VAL A 17 -2.47 -6.96 -4.90
C VAL A 17 -2.00 -8.11 -4.01
N VAL A 18 -2.52 -8.23 -2.78
CA VAL A 18 -2.18 -9.32 -1.85
C VAL A 18 -2.54 -10.67 -2.44
N THR A 19 -3.74 -10.82 -3.01
CA THR A 19 -4.15 -12.07 -3.66
C THR A 19 -3.28 -12.39 -4.87
N ALA A 20 -2.93 -11.39 -5.69
CA ALA A 20 -2.02 -11.59 -6.82
C ALA A 20 -0.62 -12.05 -6.37
N VAL A 21 -0.02 -11.37 -5.39
CA VAL A 21 1.30 -11.75 -4.84
C VAL A 21 1.26 -13.13 -4.19
N TRP A 22 0.20 -13.43 -3.44
CA TRP A 22 0.02 -14.76 -2.85
C TRP A 22 -0.09 -15.85 -3.92
N LEU A 23 -0.88 -15.64 -4.98
CA LEU A 23 -0.97 -16.58 -6.10
C LEU A 23 0.38 -16.76 -6.82
N LEU A 24 1.18 -15.70 -6.96
CA LEU A 24 2.54 -15.77 -7.50
C LEU A 24 3.50 -16.53 -6.58
N SER A 25 3.31 -16.45 -5.26
CA SER A 25 4.17 -17.14 -4.28
C SER A 25 4.07 -18.67 -4.36
N ILE A 26 2.92 -19.20 -4.80
CA ILE A 26 2.64 -20.65 -4.89
C ILE A 26 3.58 -21.34 -5.90
N PRO A 27 3.62 -20.97 -7.20
CA PRO A 27 4.54 -21.58 -8.16
C PRO A 27 6.01 -21.27 -7.83
N LEU A 28 6.29 -20.12 -7.21
CA LEU A 28 7.63 -19.76 -6.75
C LEU A 28 8.08 -20.56 -5.51
N LYS A 29 7.16 -21.28 -4.85
CA LYS A 29 7.37 -21.99 -3.57
C LYS A 29 8.05 -21.12 -2.52
N ASN A 30 7.78 -19.82 -2.55
CA ASN A 30 8.41 -18.84 -1.68
C ASN A 30 7.39 -17.82 -1.18
N VAL A 31 6.85 -18.07 0.02
CA VAL A 31 5.85 -17.21 0.66
C VAL A 31 6.47 -15.93 1.23
N SER A 32 7.79 -15.88 1.46
CA SER A 32 8.46 -14.69 2.04
C SER A 32 8.39 -13.47 1.13
N ILE A 33 8.06 -13.63 -0.16
CA ILE A 33 7.83 -12.52 -1.10
C ILE A 33 6.67 -11.64 -0.60
N VAL A 34 5.68 -12.21 0.08
CA VAL A 34 4.58 -11.45 0.67
C VAL A 34 5.09 -10.46 1.72
N ASP A 35 6.16 -10.81 2.46
CA ASP A 35 6.73 -9.94 3.49
C ASP A 35 7.38 -8.69 2.91
N ILE A 36 8.04 -8.82 1.77
CA ILE A 36 8.64 -7.71 1.01
C ILE A 36 7.55 -6.74 0.57
N CYS A 37 6.38 -7.25 0.16
CA CYS A 37 5.27 -6.44 -0.37
C CYS A 37 4.53 -5.64 0.69
N TRP A 38 4.62 -5.97 1.99
CA TRP A 38 3.91 -5.24 3.05
C TRP A 38 4.18 -3.74 3.03
N GLY A 39 5.45 -3.35 2.91
CA GLY A 39 5.84 -1.94 2.81
C GLY A 39 5.12 -1.23 1.66
N LEU A 40 5.11 -1.84 0.48
CA LEU A 40 4.48 -1.29 -0.73
C LEU A 40 2.94 -1.22 -0.64
N LEU A 41 2.29 -2.14 0.07
CA LEU A 41 0.84 -2.10 0.28
C LEU A 41 0.42 -0.88 1.12
N PHE A 42 1.21 -0.48 2.11
CA PHE A 42 0.98 0.76 2.85
C PHE A 42 1.20 2.00 1.98
N VAL A 43 2.20 1.97 1.09
CA VAL A 43 2.40 3.04 0.10
C VAL A 43 1.16 3.18 -0.79
N LEU A 44 0.65 2.07 -1.34
CA LEU A 44 -0.55 2.06 -2.16
C LEU A 44 -1.75 2.67 -1.42
N ALA A 45 -1.98 2.26 -0.18
CA ALA A 45 -3.04 2.82 0.66
C ALA A 45 -2.88 4.33 0.87
N ALA A 46 -1.66 4.80 1.14
CA ALA A 46 -1.38 6.22 1.35
C ALA A 46 -1.69 7.08 0.11
N TRP A 47 -1.43 6.56 -1.10
CA TRP A 47 -1.77 7.25 -2.35
C TRP A 47 -3.26 7.22 -2.67
N VAL A 48 -3.96 6.12 -2.35
CA VAL A 48 -5.42 6.05 -2.44
C VAL A 48 -6.04 7.08 -1.48
N TYR A 49 -5.58 7.15 -0.23
CA TYR A 49 -6.10 8.13 0.73
C TYR A 49 -5.71 9.56 0.38
N TYR A 50 -4.52 9.80 -0.18
CA TYR A 50 -4.13 11.13 -0.68
C TYR A 50 -5.12 11.67 -1.72
N SER A 51 -5.52 10.83 -2.68
CA SER A 51 -6.44 11.22 -3.76
C SER A 51 -7.89 11.41 -3.30
N HIS A 52 -8.30 10.77 -2.21
CA HIS A 52 -9.70 10.77 -1.74
C HIS A 52 -9.96 11.61 -0.48
N SER A 53 -8.91 11.96 0.28
CA SER A 53 -9.03 12.77 1.50
C SER A 53 -9.13 14.26 1.19
N GLU A 54 -9.82 15.00 2.04
CA GLU A 54 -9.96 16.47 1.95
C GLU A 54 -9.10 17.17 3.02
N GLY A 55 -8.92 18.49 2.91
CA GLY A 55 -8.12 19.30 3.84
C GLY A 55 -6.78 19.79 3.27
N LEU A 56 -5.86 20.23 4.15
CA LEU A 56 -4.62 20.88 3.72
C LEU A 56 -3.75 19.95 2.85
N ALA A 57 -3.48 20.37 1.61
CA ALA A 57 -2.77 19.56 0.63
C ALA A 57 -1.34 19.22 1.07
N SER A 58 -0.61 20.18 1.65
CA SER A 58 0.76 19.97 2.13
C SER A 58 0.84 18.90 3.22
N ARG A 59 -0.13 18.85 4.15
CA ARG A 59 -0.18 17.83 5.19
C ARG A 59 -0.41 16.44 4.60
N ARG A 60 -1.38 16.31 3.68
CA ARG A 60 -1.68 15.04 3.00
C ARG A 60 -0.45 14.55 2.23
N LEU A 61 0.19 15.44 1.48
CA LEU A 61 1.40 15.13 0.71
C LEU A 61 2.54 14.69 1.63
N LEU A 62 2.79 15.41 2.72
CA LEU A 62 3.85 15.08 3.68
C LEU A 62 3.68 13.66 4.24
N VAL A 63 2.48 13.31 4.69
CA VAL A 63 2.18 11.97 5.21
C VAL A 63 2.41 10.92 4.12
N THR A 64 1.89 11.13 2.90
CA THR A 64 2.05 10.19 1.79
C THR A 64 3.52 9.99 1.40
N VAL A 65 4.32 11.06 1.38
CA VAL A 65 5.77 10.98 1.09
C VAL A 65 6.50 10.23 2.19
N LEU A 66 6.24 10.54 3.46
CA LEU A 66 6.87 9.84 4.58
C LEU A 66 6.52 8.34 4.59
N THR A 67 5.26 7.99 4.35
CA THR A 67 4.83 6.59 4.20
C THR A 67 5.48 5.93 3.00
N THR A 68 5.64 6.64 1.88
CA THR A 68 6.34 6.13 0.68
C THR A 68 7.81 5.84 0.99
N LEU A 69 8.53 6.77 1.60
CA LEU A 69 9.94 6.60 1.97
C LEU A 69 10.13 5.43 2.94
N TRP A 70 9.29 5.35 3.98
CA TRP A 70 9.33 4.26 4.94
C TRP A 70 9.01 2.91 4.29
N GLY A 71 7.93 2.83 3.49
CA GLY A 71 7.47 1.59 2.88
C GLY A 71 8.45 1.05 1.85
N VAL A 72 9.00 1.92 0.99
CA VAL A 72 10.05 1.56 0.04
C VAL A 72 11.32 1.10 0.76
N ARG A 73 11.75 1.84 1.80
CA ARG A 73 12.92 1.45 2.61
C ARG A 73 12.73 0.07 3.24
N LEU A 74 11.54 -0.21 3.80
CA LEU A 74 11.24 -1.50 4.41
C LEU A 74 11.29 -2.63 3.36
N SER A 75 10.65 -2.43 2.21
CA SER A 75 10.66 -3.43 1.13
C SER A 75 12.06 -3.69 0.58
N LEU A 76 12.89 -2.66 0.42
CA LEU A 76 14.28 -2.81 -0.01
C LEU A 76 15.16 -3.52 1.03
N TYR A 77 14.86 -3.38 2.32
CA TYR A 77 15.59 -4.07 3.39
C TYR A 77 15.25 -5.58 3.45
N LEU A 78 14.04 -5.96 3.03
CA LEU A 78 13.56 -7.35 3.04
C LEU A 78 13.82 -8.10 1.72
N LEU A 79 14.24 -7.38 0.67
CA LEU A 79 14.60 -7.94 -0.64
C LEU A 79 15.87 -8.78 -0.54
#